data_AF-A7SHC3-F1
#
_entry.id   AF-A7SHC3-F1
#
_cell.length_a   1.000
_cell.length_b   1.000
_cell.length_c   1.000
_cell.angle_alpha   90.00
_cell.angle_beta   90.00
_cell.angle_gamma   90.00
#
_symmetry.space_group_name_H-M   'P 1'
#
loop_
_entity.id
_entity.type
_entity.pdbx_description
1 polymer ?
#
loop_
_entity_poly.entity_id
_entity_poly.type
_entity_poly.pdbx_seq_one_letter_code
_entity_poly.pdbx_strand_id
1 'polypeptide(L)'
;MFEMNATIPIIKDLKISLMDYDLVSRDDLIGETVVDLENRFLTRYRACCGLPQTYCTSGINQWRDSQTPRQILDLFCESQGKGRPQYLGNMKLVLDNRVYTLQEFEEGMIHHPHLGAPEQRLALHVLNSMPVVPEHVETRSLYNSLQPNIEQGKLQMWVDIFPKHLGTPGAPFNISPRKPAEYELRVIIWNTSDVILEETSITGEKMSDIYVKGWLAGADDPQKTDVHYRSLDGEGNFNWRFIFPFMYLPAEKIMVVKKKVHFWSLDETEERVPLRLIIQIWDNDQFSPDDFLGQLELTLNRMPKPAKSARKCNLGQLPHLQSKKASSD
;
A
#
# COMPACT_ATOMS: atom_id res chain seq x y z
N MET A 1 -9.65 3.91 20.10
CA MET A 1 -8.54 4.63 20.75
C MET A 1 -8.93 4.85 22.20
N PHE A 2 -8.03 4.57 23.13
CA PHE A 2 -8.22 4.90 24.54
C PHE A 2 -7.14 5.92 24.93
N GLU A 3 -7.56 7.02 25.56
CA GLU A 3 -6.64 8.01 26.12
C GLU A 3 -6.88 8.07 27.63
N MET A 4 -5.80 7.97 28.40
CA MET A 4 -5.85 7.85 29.85
C MET A 4 -4.81 8.76 30.48
N ASN A 5 -5.17 9.35 31.62
CA ASN A 5 -4.26 10.13 32.43
C ASN A 5 -3.67 9.25 33.54
N ALA A 6 -2.36 9.28 33.72
CA ALA A 6 -1.67 8.56 34.79
C ALA A 6 -0.60 9.46 35.44
N THR A 7 -0.32 9.19 36.71
CA THR A 7 0.78 9.82 37.46
C THR A 7 1.82 8.74 37.74
N ILE A 8 2.94 8.76 37.03
CA ILE A 8 4.05 7.81 37.22
C ILE A 8 4.96 8.37 38.33
N PRO A 9 5.38 7.56 39.34
CA PRO A 9 5.26 6.10 39.43
C PRO A 9 4.02 5.56 40.19
N ILE A 10 3.09 6.43 40.61
CA ILE A 10 1.91 6.03 41.41
C ILE A 10 1.03 5.02 40.65
N ILE A 11 0.75 5.32 39.38
CA ILE A 11 -0.01 4.46 38.47
C ILE A 11 0.97 3.95 37.41
N LYS A 12 1.64 2.84 37.71
CA LYS A 12 2.67 2.23 36.86
C LYS A 12 2.16 1.11 35.96
N ASP A 13 1.07 0.42 36.33
CA ASP A 13 0.61 -0.77 35.60
C ASP A 13 -0.63 -0.43 34.76
N LEU A 14 -0.52 -0.52 33.43
CA LEU A 14 -1.64 -0.49 32.50
C LEU A 14 -2.15 -1.92 32.27
N LYS A 15 -3.28 -2.25 32.90
CA LYS A 15 -3.96 -3.53 32.72
C LYS A 15 -4.98 -3.42 31.59
N ILE A 16 -4.92 -4.36 30.65
CA ILE A 16 -5.84 -4.46 29.51
C ILE A 16 -6.48 -5.85 29.54
N SER A 17 -7.82 -5.87 29.53
CA SER A 17 -8.62 -7.09 29.57
C SER A 17 -9.49 -7.17 28.32
N LEU A 18 -9.48 -8.33 27.67
CA LEU A 18 -10.39 -8.68 26.59
C LEU A 18 -11.58 -9.44 27.18
N MET A 19 -12.77 -8.92 26.95
CA MET A 19 -14.03 -9.47 27.45
C MET A 19 -14.85 -10.01 26.29
N ASP A 20 -15.53 -11.13 26.50
CA ASP A 20 -16.57 -11.63 25.60
C ASP A 20 -17.85 -10.84 25.87
N TYR A 21 -18.42 -10.24 24.84
CA TYR A 21 -19.59 -9.38 25.00
C TYR A 21 -20.87 -10.20 24.93
N ASP A 22 -21.66 -10.13 26.00
CA ASP A 22 -22.95 -10.79 26.07
C ASP A 22 -24.11 -9.79 26.11
N LEU A 23 -25.14 -10.03 25.30
CA LEU A 23 -26.33 -9.17 25.24
C LEU A 23 -27.20 -9.25 26.51
N VAL A 24 -27.13 -10.35 27.26
CA VAL A 24 -28.06 -10.66 28.36
C VAL A 24 -27.33 -11.05 29.65
N SER A 25 -26.19 -11.74 29.55
CA SER A 25 -25.33 -12.11 30.68
C SER A 25 -24.26 -11.05 30.97
N ARG A 26 -23.48 -11.29 32.02
CA ARG A 26 -22.29 -10.50 32.32
C ARG A 26 -21.17 -10.94 31.37
N ASP A 27 -20.50 -9.97 30.77
CA ASP A 27 -19.31 -10.21 29.96
C ASP A 27 -18.26 -11.04 30.71
N ASP A 28 -17.80 -12.10 30.06
CA ASP A 28 -16.81 -13.04 30.58
C ASP A 28 -15.39 -12.62 30.17
N LEU A 29 -14.44 -12.76 31.09
CA LEU A 29 -13.03 -12.46 30.78
C LEU A 29 -12.47 -13.54 29.84
N ILE A 30 -12.08 -13.15 28.62
CA ILE A 30 -11.34 -14.02 27.71
C ILE A 30 -9.88 -14.09 28.16
N GLY A 31 -9.25 -12.93 28.40
CA GLY A 31 -7.89 -12.87 28.92
C GLY A 31 -7.39 -11.43 29.13
N GLU A 32 -6.27 -11.30 29.82
CA GLU A 32 -5.69 -10.00 30.19
C GLU A 32 -4.18 -9.96 30.01
N THR A 33 -3.65 -8.74 29.94
CA THR A 33 -2.22 -8.44 29.92
C THR A 33 -1.95 -7.16 30.72
N VAL A 34 -0.71 -7.01 31.20
CA VAL A 34 -0.27 -5.84 31.96
C VAL A 34 0.97 -5.24 31.29
N VAL A 35 1.02 -3.91 31.18
CA VAL A 35 2.14 -3.14 30.66
C VAL A 35 2.69 -2.25 31.78
N ASP A 36 3.98 -2.36 32.06
CA ASP A 36 4.69 -1.51 33.02
C ASP A 36 5.05 -0.17 32.35
N LEU A 37 4.26 0.86 32.65
CA LEU A 37 4.43 2.23 32.15
C LEU A 37 5.62 2.95 32.79
N GLU A 38 5.99 2.60 34.02
CA GLU A 38 7.12 3.24 34.71
C GLU A 38 8.44 2.86 34.06
N ASN A 39 8.69 1.55 33.88
CA ASN A 39 9.89 1.07 33.22
C ASN A 39 9.96 1.59 31.77
N ARG A 40 8.81 1.65 31.09
CA ARG A 40 8.72 2.23 29.74
C ARG A 40 9.09 3.71 29.71
N PHE A 41 8.59 4.50 30.66
CA PHE A 41 8.86 5.93 30.72
C PHE A 41 10.31 6.26 31.12
N LEU A 42 10.87 5.50 32.06
CA LEU A 42 12.18 5.76 32.65
C LEU A 42 13.35 5.11 31.89
N THR A 43 13.08 4.31 30.86
CA THR A 43 14.15 3.67 30.09
C THR A 43 15.03 4.67 29.35
N ARG A 44 16.33 4.40 29.30
CA ARG A 44 17.32 5.18 28.55
C ARG A 44 17.11 5.19 27.03
N TYR A 45 16.23 4.31 26.52
CA TYR A 45 15.97 4.13 25.09
C TYR A 45 14.76 4.93 24.57
N ARG A 46 14.18 5.82 25.39
CA ARG A 46 13.04 6.69 25.01
C ARG A 46 11.84 5.88 24.47
N ALA A 47 11.37 4.89 25.21
CA ALA A 47 10.25 4.03 24.82
C ALA A 47 8.86 4.68 25.01
N CYS A 48 8.76 6.02 24.93
CA CYS A 48 7.54 6.76 25.19
C CYS A 48 6.61 6.79 23.97
N CYS A 49 7.06 7.37 22.86
CA CYS A 49 6.35 7.33 21.58
C CYS A 49 7.34 6.91 20.50
N GLY A 50 7.06 5.81 19.81
CA GLY A 50 8.00 5.22 18.86
C GLY A 50 8.30 6.14 17.68
N LEU A 51 9.58 6.23 17.29
CA LEU A 51 10.00 7.15 16.23
C LEU A 51 9.72 6.58 14.82
N PRO A 52 8.98 7.28 13.95
CA PRO A 52 8.79 6.86 12.58
C PRO A 52 10.09 6.98 11.76
N GLN A 53 10.12 6.33 10.59
CA GLN A 53 11.26 6.40 9.67
C GLN A 53 11.40 7.77 8.99
N THR A 54 10.33 8.56 8.92
CA THR A 54 10.32 9.83 8.19
C THR A 54 9.42 10.84 8.88
N TYR A 55 9.88 12.09 8.94
CA TYR A 55 9.10 13.19 9.54
C TYR A 55 8.12 13.75 8.50
N CYS A 56 6.84 13.49 8.70
CA CYS A 56 5.76 14.02 7.87
C CYS A 56 4.85 14.94 8.69
N THR A 57 4.43 16.07 8.13
CA THR A 57 3.54 17.03 8.79
C THR A 57 2.06 16.75 8.54
N SER A 58 1.74 15.88 7.58
CA SER A 58 0.39 15.51 7.18
C SER A 58 0.34 14.09 6.59
N GLY A 59 -0.84 13.63 6.16
CA GLY A 59 -1.04 12.32 5.56
C GLY A 59 -1.08 11.19 6.58
N ILE A 60 -1.03 9.94 6.09
CA ILE A 60 -1.16 8.74 6.95
C ILE A 60 0.02 8.56 7.92
N ASN A 61 1.18 9.11 7.58
CA ASN A 61 2.41 9.04 8.38
C ASN A 61 2.64 10.34 9.17
N GLN A 62 1.59 11.12 9.43
CA GLN A 62 1.70 12.38 10.16
C GLN A 62 2.39 12.17 11.52
N TRP A 63 3.31 13.07 11.84
CA TRP A 63 4.03 13.09 13.11
C TRP A 63 3.08 13.14 14.31
N ARG A 64 3.34 12.28 15.30
CA ARG A 64 2.44 12.06 16.45
C ARG A 64 2.99 12.55 17.77
N ASP A 65 4.29 12.81 17.84
CA ASP A 65 4.92 13.28 19.07
C ASP A 65 4.61 14.76 19.32
N SER A 66 4.43 15.13 20.59
CA SER A 66 4.20 16.53 20.98
C SER A 66 5.43 17.40 20.73
N GLN A 67 6.61 16.78 20.70
CA GLN A 67 7.88 17.44 20.41
C GLN A 67 8.31 17.22 18.97
N THR A 68 9.00 18.19 18.40
CA THR A 68 9.64 18.03 17.09
C THR A 68 10.88 17.12 17.16
N PRO A 69 11.28 16.46 16.06
CA PRO A 69 12.51 15.68 16.03
C PRO A 69 13.75 16.42 16.56
N ARG A 70 13.90 17.71 16.27
CA ARG A 70 15.01 18.52 16.79
C ARG A 70 14.99 18.63 18.31
N GLN A 71 13.82 18.88 18.90
CA GLN A 71 13.66 18.97 20.36
C GLN A 71 13.95 17.62 21.03
N ILE A 72 13.49 16.53 20.42
CA ILE A 72 13.76 15.17 20.91
C ILE A 72 15.25 14.88 20.85
N LEU A 73 15.93 15.21 19.76
CA LEU A 73 17.36 14.99 19.60
C LEU A 73 18.18 15.79 20.62
N ASP A 74 17.84 17.05 20.83
CA ASP A 74 18.49 17.91 21.82
C ASP A 74 18.37 17.30 23.24
N LEU A 75 17.15 16.94 23.66
CA LEU A 75 16.89 16.35 24.98
C LEU A 75 17.52 14.96 25.15
N PHE A 76 17.48 14.14 24.11
CA PHE A 76 18.07 12.81 24.15
C PHE A 76 19.59 12.89 24.29
N CYS A 77 20.26 13.78 23.54
CA CYS A 77 21.69 14.01 23.68
C CYS A 77 22.06 14.48 25.09
N GLU A 78 21.31 15.44 25.64
CA GLU A 78 21.49 15.91 27.02
C GLU A 78 21.37 14.77 28.04
N SER A 79 20.32 13.93 27.92
CA SER A 79 20.10 12.78 28.81
C SER A 79 21.21 11.72 28.75
N GLN A 80 21.91 11.61 27.62
CA GLN A 80 23.01 10.68 27.41
C GLN A 80 24.39 11.31 27.67
N GLY A 81 24.44 12.56 28.16
CA GLY A 81 25.69 13.28 28.40
C GLY A 81 26.50 13.57 27.12
N LYS A 82 25.82 13.65 25.96
CA LYS A 82 26.44 13.97 24.67
C LYS A 82 26.50 15.47 24.43
N GLY A 83 27.31 15.90 23.44
CA GLY A 83 27.33 17.29 23.00
C GLY A 83 25.96 17.72 22.44
N ARG A 84 25.65 19.01 22.51
CA ARG A 84 24.43 19.54 21.89
C ARG A 84 24.54 19.46 20.36
N PRO A 85 23.50 18.98 19.65
CA PRO A 85 23.48 19.00 18.19
C PRO A 85 23.61 20.42 17.62
N GLN A 86 24.54 20.62 16.70
CA GLN A 86 24.79 21.91 16.05
C GLN A 86 24.30 21.85 14.59
N TYR A 87 23.32 22.68 14.24
CA TYR A 87 22.74 22.70 12.90
C TYR A 87 23.45 23.76 12.05
N LEU A 88 24.04 23.33 10.94
CA LEU A 88 24.70 24.21 9.97
C LEU A 88 23.76 24.40 8.77
N GLY A 89 22.82 25.35 8.90
CA GLY A 89 21.71 25.51 7.96
C GLY A 89 20.63 24.45 8.18
N ASN A 90 20.00 23.99 7.10
CA ASN A 90 18.87 23.05 7.14
C ASN A 90 19.21 21.61 6.69
N MET A 91 20.38 21.40 6.09
CA MET A 91 20.77 20.11 5.52
C MET A 91 21.98 19.46 6.20
N LYS A 92 22.58 20.12 7.19
CA LYS A 92 23.79 19.62 7.88
C LYS A 92 23.64 19.74 9.39
N LEU A 93 24.09 18.71 10.10
CA LEU A 93 24.09 18.61 11.56
C LEU A 93 25.44 18.08 12.02
N VAL A 94 26.01 18.69 13.06
CA VAL A 94 27.24 18.25 13.71
C VAL A 94 26.92 17.79 15.12
N LEU A 95 27.33 16.58 15.47
CA LEU A 95 27.15 15.99 16.79
C LEU A 95 28.34 15.09 17.11
N ASP A 96 28.97 15.30 18.28
CA ASP A 96 30.15 14.54 18.75
C ASP A 96 31.26 14.43 17.67
N ASN A 97 31.63 15.55 17.04
CA ASN A 97 32.62 15.64 15.95
C ASN A 97 32.26 14.88 14.66
N ARG A 98 31.04 14.34 14.55
CA ARG A 98 30.52 13.73 13.33
C ARG A 98 29.60 14.71 12.60
N VAL A 99 29.81 14.84 11.29
CA VAL A 99 28.94 15.60 10.40
C VAL A 99 27.95 14.64 9.76
N TYR A 100 26.68 15.00 9.80
CA TYR A 100 25.58 14.32 9.14
C TYR A 100 25.01 15.25 8.08
N THR A 101 24.73 14.71 6.89
CA THR A 101 24.05 15.45 5.83
C THR A 101 22.75 14.79 5.44
N LEU A 102 21.74 15.57 5.11
CA LEU A 102 20.44 15.03 4.73
C LEU A 102 20.50 14.17 3.46
N GLN A 103 21.40 14.52 2.54
CA GLN A 103 21.61 13.80 1.29
C GLN A 103 22.07 12.36 1.51
N GLU A 104 22.90 12.09 2.53
CA GLU A 104 23.36 10.73 2.87
C GLU A 104 22.20 9.79 3.24
N PHE A 105 21.10 10.33 3.79
CA PHE A 105 19.95 9.53 4.22
C PHE A 105 18.86 9.42 3.15
N GLU A 106 18.78 10.38 2.24
CA GLU A 106 17.66 10.53 1.32
C GLU A 106 18.04 10.37 -0.16
N GLU A 107 19.22 9.82 -0.43
CA GLU A 107 19.64 9.49 -1.77
C GLU A 107 18.68 8.50 -2.44
N GLY A 108 18.13 8.88 -3.59
CA GLY A 108 17.15 8.06 -4.33
C GLY A 108 15.74 8.04 -3.71
N MET A 109 15.50 8.77 -2.61
CA MET A 109 14.17 8.88 -2.01
C MET A 109 13.23 9.72 -2.90
N ILE A 110 11.99 9.26 -3.05
CA ILE A 110 10.94 10.03 -3.73
C ILE A 110 10.34 11.01 -2.72
N HIS A 111 10.54 12.30 -2.95
CA HIS A 111 9.92 13.33 -2.12
C HIS A 111 8.42 13.41 -2.39
N HIS A 112 7.63 13.32 -1.33
CA HIS A 112 6.17 13.48 -1.37
C HIS A 112 5.73 14.72 -0.59
N PRO A 113 4.55 15.30 -0.87
CA PRO A 113 4.14 16.60 -0.32
C PRO A 113 3.99 16.61 1.21
N HIS A 114 3.83 15.45 1.84
CA HIS A 114 3.68 15.35 3.29
C HIS A 114 4.99 15.51 4.09
N LEU A 115 6.16 15.52 3.44
CA LEU A 115 7.44 15.63 4.13
C LEU A 115 7.57 16.96 4.87
N GLY A 116 8.05 16.91 6.12
CA GLY A 116 8.31 18.11 6.90
C GLY A 116 9.64 18.78 6.55
N ALA A 117 9.99 19.81 7.33
CA ALA A 117 11.18 20.62 7.10
C ALA A 117 12.48 19.78 7.09
N PRO A 118 13.45 20.07 6.18
CA PRO A 118 14.70 19.31 6.04
C PRO A 118 15.47 19.08 7.35
N GLU A 119 15.56 20.10 8.20
CA GLU A 119 16.29 20.04 9.47
C GLU A 119 15.62 19.12 10.50
N GLN A 120 14.30 18.99 10.46
CA GLN A 120 13.54 18.06 11.31
C GLN A 120 13.71 16.62 10.82
N ARG A 121 13.71 16.42 9.49
CA ARG A 121 13.99 15.12 8.87
C ARG A 121 15.42 14.66 9.18
N LEU A 122 16.41 15.55 9.06
CA LEU A 122 17.79 15.24 9.43
C LEU A 122 17.93 14.86 10.91
N ALA A 123 17.29 15.61 11.82
CA ALA A 123 17.30 15.28 13.23
C ALA A 123 16.69 13.90 13.51
N LEU A 124 15.60 13.55 12.82
CA LEU A 124 14.97 12.23 12.94
C LEU A 124 15.86 11.11 12.40
N HIS A 125 16.53 11.30 11.27
CA HIS A 125 17.49 10.31 10.73
C HIS A 125 18.64 10.06 11.70
N VAL A 126 19.16 11.12 12.31
CA VAL A 126 20.20 11.02 13.34
C VAL A 126 19.66 10.30 14.58
N LEU A 127 18.45 10.63 15.05
CA LEU A 127 17.79 9.90 16.14
C LEU A 127 17.62 8.40 15.83
N ASN A 128 17.16 8.05 14.64
CA ASN A 128 16.98 6.65 14.22
C ASN A 128 18.31 5.87 14.11
N SER A 129 19.46 6.57 14.09
CA SER A 129 20.79 5.94 14.18
C SER A 129 21.27 5.72 15.63
N MET A 130 20.53 6.21 16.61
CA MET A 130 20.81 6.07 18.04
C MET A 130 20.01 4.94 18.67
N PRO A 131 20.35 4.47 19.89
CA PRO A 131 19.57 3.46 20.59
C PRO A 131 18.28 4.08 21.15
N VAL A 132 17.35 4.45 20.28
CA VAL A 132 16.00 4.89 20.61
C VAL A 132 14.99 3.87 20.11
N VAL A 133 13.82 3.78 20.74
CA VAL A 133 12.78 2.85 20.32
C VAL A 133 12.12 3.37 19.03
N PRO A 134 12.19 2.61 17.92
CA PRO A 134 11.49 2.98 16.69
C PRO A 134 9.98 2.75 16.84
N GLU A 135 9.21 3.30 15.90
CA GLU A 135 7.80 2.98 15.77
C GLU A 135 7.61 1.47 15.57
N HIS A 136 6.75 0.88 16.38
CA HIS A 136 6.49 -0.55 16.39
C HIS A 136 5.06 -0.83 16.84
N VAL A 137 4.53 -1.97 16.39
CA VAL A 137 3.28 -2.53 16.92
C VAL A 137 3.66 -3.53 18.00
N GLU A 138 3.20 -3.29 19.21
CA GLU A 138 3.40 -4.21 20.33
C GLU A 138 2.42 -5.38 20.20
N THR A 139 2.95 -6.60 20.34
CA THR A 139 2.12 -7.81 20.42
C THR A 139 2.20 -8.35 21.85
N ARG A 140 1.06 -8.43 22.54
CA ARG A 140 0.96 -8.91 23.92
C ARG A 140 0.09 -10.15 23.99
N SER A 141 0.62 -11.23 24.53
CA SER A 141 -0.16 -12.43 24.85
C SER A 141 -1.16 -12.14 25.96
N LEU A 142 -2.37 -12.68 25.80
CA LEU A 142 -3.46 -12.60 26.77
C LEU A 142 -3.53 -13.90 27.57
N TYR A 143 -3.71 -13.76 28.88
CA TYR A 143 -3.80 -14.89 29.80
C TYR A 143 -5.07 -14.81 30.64
N ASN A 144 -5.62 -15.97 30.98
CA ASN A 144 -6.78 -16.08 31.86
C ASN A 144 -6.38 -16.80 33.14
N SER A 145 -6.87 -16.34 34.29
CA SER A 145 -6.58 -16.98 35.59
C SER A 145 -7.11 -18.41 35.68
N LEU A 146 -8.12 -18.77 34.90
CA LEU A 146 -8.65 -20.13 34.79
C LEU A 146 -7.65 -21.08 34.09
N GLN A 147 -6.81 -20.56 33.20
CA GLN A 147 -5.79 -21.32 32.46
C GLN A 147 -4.50 -20.49 32.31
N PRO A 148 -3.77 -20.24 33.42
CA PRO A 148 -2.71 -19.22 33.45
C PRO A 148 -1.51 -19.55 32.57
N ASN A 149 -1.29 -20.83 32.25
CA ASN A 149 -0.18 -21.29 31.42
C ASN A 149 -0.54 -21.43 29.94
N ILE A 150 -1.76 -21.07 29.54
CA ILE A 150 -2.25 -21.18 28.16
C ILE A 150 -2.55 -19.78 27.63
N GLU A 151 -1.88 -19.42 26.55
CA GLU A 151 -2.15 -18.19 25.82
C GLU A 151 -3.55 -18.25 25.19
N GLN A 152 -4.41 -17.27 25.50
CA GLN A 152 -5.79 -17.20 25.03
C GLN A 152 -5.92 -16.41 23.72
N GLY A 153 -4.83 -15.77 23.28
CA GLY A 153 -4.78 -14.91 22.11
C GLY A 153 -3.72 -13.83 22.24
N LYS A 154 -3.66 -12.95 21.25
CA LYS A 154 -2.70 -11.84 21.17
C LYS A 154 -3.41 -10.52 20.91
N LEU A 155 -3.00 -9.49 21.63
CA LEU A 155 -3.39 -8.11 21.39
C LEU A 155 -2.28 -7.40 20.63
N GLN A 156 -2.62 -6.71 19.54
CA GLN A 156 -1.73 -5.83 18.80
C GLN A 156 -2.12 -4.37 19.02
N MET A 157 -1.17 -3.54 19.46
CA MET A 157 -1.46 -2.14 19.79
C MET A 157 -0.21 -1.25 19.74
N TRP A 158 -0.45 0.06 19.70
CA TRP A 158 0.55 1.06 20.08
C TRP A 158 0.22 1.54 21.49
N VAL A 159 1.25 1.74 22.30
CA VAL A 159 1.13 2.33 23.63
C VAL A 159 2.10 3.49 23.70
N ASP A 160 1.58 4.70 23.57
CA ASP A 160 2.38 5.91 23.62
C ASP A 160 2.18 6.67 24.93
N ILE A 161 3.26 7.19 25.51
CA ILE A 161 3.27 7.99 26.74
C ILE A 161 3.70 9.42 26.42
N PHE A 162 2.86 10.39 26.75
CA PHE A 162 3.13 11.82 26.51
C PHE A 162 3.13 12.61 27.82
N PRO A 163 4.28 13.17 28.25
CA PRO A 163 4.32 14.04 29.41
C PRO A 163 3.51 15.32 29.17
N LYS A 164 2.54 15.60 30.04
CA LYS A 164 1.60 16.73 29.91
C LYS A 164 2.28 18.10 29.75
N HIS A 165 3.45 18.29 30.36
CA HIS A 165 4.19 19.54 30.30
C HIS A 165 4.90 19.77 28.95
N LEU A 166 5.05 18.73 28.11
CA LEU A 166 5.69 18.81 26.79
C LEU A 166 4.69 19.12 25.66
N GLY A 167 3.40 19.14 25.95
CA GLY A 167 2.34 19.42 24.99
C GLY A 167 1.30 18.29 24.92
N THR A 168 0.31 18.49 24.06
CA THR A 168 -0.74 17.49 23.81
C THR A 168 -0.26 16.41 22.84
N PRO A 169 -0.72 15.16 22.97
CA PRO A 169 -0.48 14.12 21.98
C PRO A 169 -0.91 14.55 20.58
N GLY A 170 -0.25 14.03 19.55
CA GLY A 170 -0.68 14.16 18.16
C GLY A 170 -1.93 13.31 17.85
N ALA A 171 -2.37 13.36 16.60
CA ALA A 171 -3.53 12.58 16.18
C ALA A 171 -3.28 11.06 16.31
N PRO A 172 -4.28 10.27 16.74
CA PRO A 172 -4.17 8.81 16.78
C PRO A 172 -4.00 8.21 15.38
N PHE A 173 -3.40 7.03 15.33
CA PHE A 173 -3.47 6.22 14.13
C PHE A 173 -4.91 5.86 13.77
N ASN A 174 -5.30 6.18 12.54
CA ASN A 174 -6.54 5.69 11.99
C ASN A 174 -6.36 4.24 11.52
N ILE A 175 -6.81 3.31 12.36
CA ILE A 175 -6.79 1.86 12.08
C ILE A 175 -8.07 1.36 11.40
N SER A 176 -8.99 2.26 11.03
CA SER A 176 -10.20 1.83 10.30
C SER A 176 -9.79 1.11 9.01
N PRO A 177 -10.53 0.06 8.62
CA PRO A 177 -10.29 -0.62 7.35
C PRO A 177 -10.25 0.39 6.20
N ARG A 178 -9.24 0.28 5.35
CA ARG A 178 -9.10 1.17 4.20
C ARG A 178 -10.27 0.95 3.27
N LYS A 179 -10.89 2.05 2.85
CA LYS A 179 -11.95 2.02 1.85
C LYS A 179 -11.33 2.11 0.45
N PRO A 180 -11.80 1.30 -0.51
CA PRO A 180 -11.33 1.44 -1.88
C PRO A 180 -11.78 2.79 -2.46
N ALA A 181 -10.97 3.33 -3.37
CA ALA A 181 -11.28 4.53 -4.12
C ALA A 181 -11.65 4.18 -5.56
N GLU A 182 -12.45 5.05 -6.20
CA GLU A 182 -12.83 4.91 -7.60
C GLU A 182 -11.66 5.25 -8.51
N TYR A 183 -11.38 4.36 -9.46
CA TYR A 183 -10.37 4.50 -10.50
C TYR A 183 -10.99 4.18 -11.86
N GLU A 184 -10.34 4.67 -12.93
CA GLU A 184 -10.75 4.41 -14.30
C GLU A 184 -9.54 3.96 -15.12
N LEU A 185 -9.66 2.81 -15.78
CA LEU A 185 -8.68 2.33 -16.76
C LEU A 185 -9.19 2.59 -18.16
N ARG A 186 -8.41 3.34 -18.94
CA ARG A 186 -8.67 3.57 -20.38
C ARG A 186 -7.71 2.74 -21.22
N VAL A 187 -8.26 1.94 -22.13
CA VAL A 187 -7.48 1.13 -23.08
C VAL A 187 -7.90 1.52 -24.48
N ILE A 188 -6.93 1.91 -25.32
CA ILE A 188 -7.19 2.29 -26.71
C ILE A 188 -6.69 1.17 -27.60
N ILE A 189 -7.60 0.58 -28.38
CA ILE A 189 -7.31 -0.40 -29.41
C ILE A 189 -7.19 0.35 -30.73
N TRP A 190 -5.95 0.59 -31.18
CA TRP A 190 -5.70 1.27 -32.45
C TRP A 190 -5.97 0.33 -33.62
N ASN A 191 -5.18 -0.73 -33.70
CA ASN A 191 -5.20 -1.69 -34.78
C ASN A 191 -4.60 -3.03 -34.34
N THR A 192 -4.76 -4.05 -35.19
CA THR A 192 -4.04 -5.32 -35.19
C THR A 192 -3.19 -5.43 -36.46
N SER A 193 -2.20 -6.31 -36.44
CA SER A 193 -1.36 -6.67 -37.59
C SER A 193 -0.97 -8.15 -37.49
N ASP A 194 -0.72 -8.79 -38.63
CA ASP A 194 -0.29 -10.19 -38.73
C ASP A 194 -1.25 -11.18 -38.03
N VAL A 195 -2.56 -10.90 -38.05
CA VAL A 195 -3.58 -11.81 -37.52
C VAL A 195 -3.72 -13.02 -38.45
N ILE A 196 -3.87 -14.21 -37.86
CA ILE A 196 -4.04 -15.46 -38.61
C ILE A 196 -5.41 -15.43 -39.30
N LEU A 197 -5.42 -15.67 -40.61
CA LEU A 197 -6.63 -15.72 -41.43
C LEU A 197 -7.20 -17.14 -41.42
N GLU A 198 -8.35 -17.31 -40.77
CA GLU A 198 -9.00 -18.62 -40.56
C GLU A 198 -10.11 -18.89 -41.60
N GLU A 199 -10.75 -17.86 -42.19
CA GLU A 199 -11.82 -18.04 -43.17
C GLU A 199 -11.32 -18.04 -44.63
N THR A 200 -12.17 -18.56 -45.54
CA THR A 200 -11.98 -18.47 -47.00
C THR A 200 -13.19 -17.80 -47.64
N SER A 201 -12.96 -16.66 -48.29
CA SER A 201 -13.94 -15.88 -49.04
C SER A 201 -14.60 -16.70 -50.16
N ILE A 202 -15.75 -16.22 -50.63
CA ILE A 202 -16.45 -16.74 -51.82
C ILE A 202 -15.54 -16.74 -53.06
N THR A 203 -14.52 -15.87 -53.10
CA THR A 203 -13.50 -15.79 -54.16
C THR A 203 -12.35 -16.80 -54.01
N GLY A 204 -12.32 -17.59 -52.92
CA GLY A 204 -11.25 -18.53 -52.60
C GLY A 204 -10.05 -17.92 -51.88
N GLU A 205 -10.10 -16.63 -51.53
CA GLU A 205 -9.05 -15.91 -50.81
C GLU A 205 -9.22 -16.07 -49.30
N LYS A 206 -8.11 -16.19 -48.55
CA LYS A 206 -8.19 -16.24 -47.08
C LYS A 206 -8.57 -14.87 -46.51
N MET A 207 -9.43 -14.86 -45.50
CA MET A 207 -9.85 -13.64 -44.81
C MET A 207 -10.20 -13.91 -43.33
N SER A 208 -10.39 -12.84 -42.56
CA SER A 208 -10.99 -12.87 -41.21
C SER A 208 -11.78 -11.59 -40.92
N ASP A 209 -12.83 -11.72 -40.13
CA ASP A 209 -13.69 -10.65 -39.60
C ASP A 209 -13.29 -10.36 -38.14
N ILE A 210 -12.29 -9.51 -37.94
CA ILE A 210 -11.57 -9.40 -36.67
C ILE A 210 -12.31 -8.48 -35.68
N TYR A 211 -12.44 -8.89 -34.42
CA TYR A 211 -12.78 -7.98 -33.32
C TYR A 211 -11.98 -8.26 -32.04
N VAL A 212 -11.96 -7.28 -31.14
CA VAL A 212 -11.21 -7.35 -29.88
C VAL A 212 -12.16 -7.29 -28.69
N LYS A 213 -11.97 -8.18 -27.72
CA LYS A 213 -12.70 -8.25 -26.45
C LYS A 213 -11.76 -7.92 -25.30
N GLY A 214 -12.20 -7.12 -24.32
CA GLY A 214 -11.37 -6.73 -23.17
C GLY A 214 -12.16 -6.61 -21.87
N TRP A 215 -11.55 -7.05 -20.76
CA TRP A 215 -12.14 -6.92 -19.41
C TRP A 215 -11.09 -6.94 -18.30
N LEU A 216 -11.47 -6.48 -17.11
CA LEU A 216 -10.69 -6.66 -15.89
C LEU A 216 -11.04 -8.00 -15.24
N ALA A 217 -10.03 -8.78 -14.85
CA ALA A 217 -10.25 -10.05 -14.17
C ALA A 217 -11.08 -9.86 -12.89
N GLY A 218 -12.17 -10.62 -12.75
CA GLY A 218 -13.12 -10.50 -11.64
C GLY A 218 -14.26 -9.51 -11.89
N ALA A 219 -14.20 -8.67 -12.93
CA ALA A 219 -15.33 -7.88 -13.39
C ALA A 219 -16.22 -8.71 -14.33
N ASP A 220 -17.54 -8.56 -14.20
CA ASP A 220 -18.51 -9.39 -14.91
C ASP A 220 -18.80 -8.89 -16.35
N ASP A 221 -18.42 -7.66 -16.68
CA ASP A 221 -18.77 -7.00 -17.94
C ASP A 221 -17.58 -6.85 -18.91
N PRO A 222 -17.44 -7.74 -19.91
CA PRO A 222 -16.48 -7.55 -20.98
C PRO A 222 -16.97 -6.51 -22.02
N GLN A 223 -16.04 -5.68 -22.49
CA GLN A 223 -16.26 -4.75 -23.60
C GLN A 223 -15.74 -5.36 -24.90
N LYS A 224 -16.35 -5.01 -26.03
CA LYS A 224 -15.95 -5.42 -27.37
C LYS A 224 -15.80 -4.20 -28.29
N THR A 225 -14.90 -4.28 -29.26
CA THR A 225 -14.84 -3.33 -30.37
C THR A 225 -15.97 -3.60 -31.37
N ASP A 226 -16.07 -2.77 -32.39
CA ASP A 226 -16.69 -3.14 -33.67
C ASP A 226 -15.88 -4.24 -34.38
N VAL A 227 -16.48 -4.83 -35.42
CA VAL A 227 -15.87 -5.88 -36.24
C VAL A 227 -15.24 -5.23 -37.47
N HIS A 228 -13.97 -5.55 -37.72
CA HIS A 228 -13.28 -5.20 -38.96
C HIS A 228 -13.50 -6.32 -39.98
N TYR A 229 -14.41 -6.10 -40.92
CA TYR A 229 -14.79 -7.11 -41.90
C TYR A 229 -13.75 -7.28 -43.02
N ARG A 230 -13.54 -8.52 -43.45
CA ARG A 230 -12.75 -8.91 -44.62
C ARG A 230 -11.30 -8.43 -44.58
N SER A 231 -10.61 -8.67 -43.47
CA SER A 231 -9.16 -8.53 -43.42
C SER A 231 -8.50 -9.56 -44.33
N LEU A 232 -7.73 -9.12 -45.33
CA LEU A 232 -7.04 -10.00 -46.30
C LEU A 232 -5.55 -10.20 -45.99
N ASP A 233 -4.99 -9.35 -45.13
CA ASP A 233 -3.57 -9.30 -44.76
C ASP A 233 -3.36 -9.44 -43.25
N GLY A 234 -4.42 -9.63 -42.48
CA GLY A 234 -4.39 -9.75 -41.02
C GLY A 234 -4.32 -8.40 -40.31
N GLU A 235 -4.48 -7.28 -41.01
CA GLU A 235 -4.67 -5.97 -40.40
C GLU A 235 -6.14 -5.70 -40.05
N GLY A 236 -6.37 -5.06 -38.90
CA GLY A 236 -7.69 -4.61 -38.48
C GLY A 236 -7.57 -3.26 -37.79
N ASN A 237 -8.42 -2.28 -38.13
CA ASN A 237 -8.33 -0.92 -37.61
C ASN A 237 -9.63 -0.53 -36.90
N PHE A 238 -9.52 -0.13 -35.64
CA PHE A 238 -10.66 0.08 -34.74
C PHE A 238 -10.72 1.50 -34.19
N ASN A 239 -9.57 2.07 -33.82
CA ASN A 239 -9.50 3.35 -33.08
C ASN A 239 -10.52 3.40 -31.91
N TRP A 240 -10.62 2.30 -31.18
CA TRP A 240 -11.63 2.06 -30.16
C TRP A 240 -11.09 2.36 -28.77
N ARG A 241 -11.95 2.80 -27.85
CA ARG A 241 -11.56 3.10 -26.47
C ARG A 241 -12.44 2.37 -25.46
N PHE A 242 -11.87 1.40 -24.78
CA PHE A 242 -12.46 0.80 -23.59
C PHE A 242 -12.27 1.70 -22.38
N ILE A 243 -13.29 1.78 -21.53
CA ILE A 243 -13.29 2.54 -20.29
C ILE A 243 -13.81 1.64 -19.17
N PHE A 244 -12.94 1.25 -18.25
CA PHE A 244 -13.28 0.36 -17.14
C PHE A 244 -13.25 1.15 -15.82
N PRO A 245 -14.40 1.49 -15.22
CA PRO A 245 -14.46 1.97 -13.85
C PRO A 245 -14.23 0.80 -12.89
N PHE A 246 -13.43 1.01 -11.83
CA PHE A 246 -13.17 -0.02 -10.82
C PHE A 246 -12.84 0.58 -9.45
N MET A 247 -13.05 -0.20 -8.39
CA MET A 247 -12.69 0.16 -7.03
C MET A 247 -11.30 -0.39 -6.69
N TYR A 248 -10.40 0.43 -6.17
CA TYR A 248 -8.99 0.06 -5.97
C TYR A 248 -8.46 0.51 -4.62
N LEU A 249 -7.61 -0.32 -4.01
CA LEU A 249 -6.86 -0.03 -2.79
C LEU A 249 -5.37 0.17 -3.13
N PRO A 250 -4.89 1.41 -3.29
CA PRO A 250 -3.51 1.68 -3.72
C PRO A 250 -2.43 1.12 -2.79
N ALA A 251 -2.69 1.13 -1.48
CA ALA A 251 -1.73 0.63 -0.49
C ALA A 251 -1.57 -0.89 -0.55
N GLU A 252 -2.64 -1.62 -0.85
CA GLU A 252 -2.65 -3.08 -0.96
C GLU A 252 -2.42 -3.56 -2.40
N LYS A 253 -2.50 -2.65 -3.37
CA LYS A 253 -2.39 -2.91 -4.81
C LYS A 253 -3.40 -3.94 -5.32
N ILE A 254 -4.65 -3.87 -4.84
CA ILE A 254 -5.72 -4.80 -5.20
C ILE A 254 -6.97 -4.06 -5.69
N MET A 255 -7.70 -4.69 -6.59
CA MET A 255 -9.04 -4.29 -6.99
C MET A 255 -10.05 -4.92 -6.03
N VAL A 256 -11.10 -4.16 -5.70
CA VAL A 256 -12.24 -4.64 -4.91
C VAL A 256 -13.41 -4.77 -5.85
N VAL A 257 -13.96 -5.98 -5.97
CA VAL A 257 -15.17 -6.24 -6.75
C VAL A 257 -16.31 -6.49 -5.77
N LYS A 258 -17.40 -5.77 -5.94
CA LYS A 258 -18.62 -5.96 -5.16
C LYS A 258 -19.57 -6.83 -5.95
N LYS A 259 -19.84 -8.05 -5.49
CA LYS A 259 -20.76 -8.99 -6.12
C LYS A 259 -22.02 -9.13 -5.28
N LYS A 260 -23.17 -8.92 -5.91
CA LYS A 260 -24.45 -9.33 -5.35
C LYS A 260 -24.68 -10.79 -5.68
N VAL A 261 -25.04 -11.60 -4.69
CA VAL A 261 -25.30 -13.04 -4.87
C VAL A 261 -26.47 -13.25 -5.86
N HIS A 262 -27.47 -12.37 -5.83
CA HIS A 262 -28.52 -12.27 -6.85
C HIS A 262 -28.90 -10.80 -7.07
N PHE A 263 -29.52 -10.44 -8.19
CA PHE A 263 -29.96 -9.05 -8.46
C PHE A 263 -30.85 -8.45 -7.33
N TRP A 264 -31.52 -9.30 -6.55
CA TRP A 264 -32.37 -8.94 -5.40
C TRP A 264 -31.73 -9.19 -4.02
N SER A 265 -30.49 -9.70 -3.95
CA SER A 265 -29.84 -9.94 -2.66
C SER A 265 -29.42 -8.61 -2.03
N LEU A 266 -29.78 -8.43 -0.75
CA LEU A 266 -29.28 -7.33 0.08
C LEU A 266 -27.80 -7.52 0.44
N ASP A 267 -27.35 -8.77 0.51
CA ASP A 267 -25.98 -9.11 0.86
C ASP A 267 -25.06 -8.91 -0.34
N GLU A 268 -24.13 -7.95 -0.19
CA GLU A 268 -23.06 -7.63 -1.12
C GLU A 268 -21.77 -8.29 -0.61
N THR A 269 -21.21 -9.20 -1.40
CA THR A 269 -19.92 -9.83 -1.10
C THR A 269 -18.79 -8.99 -1.70
N GLU A 270 -17.76 -8.70 -0.91
CA GLU A 270 -16.56 -8.02 -1.40
C GLU A 270 -15.47 -9.03 -1.72
N GLU A 271 -15.09 -9.12 -2.99
CA GLU A 271 -14.00 -9.95 -3.47
C GLU A 271 -12.76 -9.08 -3.73
N ARG A 272 -11.60 -9.51 -3.23
CA ARG A 272 -10.31 -8.82 -3.41
C ARG A 272 -9.51 -9.55 -4.48
N VAL A 273 -9.32 -8.91 -5.63
CA VAL A 273 -8.67 -9.53 -6.79
C VAL A 273 -7.47 -8.72 -7.29
N PRO A 274 -6.43 -9.38 -7.83
CA PRO A 274 -5.33 -8.68 -8.50
C PRO A 274 -5.83 -7.91 -9.72
N LEU A 275 -5.31 -6.71 -9.94
CA LEU A 275 -5.67 -5.88 -11.09
C LEU A 275 -5.01 -6.41 -12.38
N ARG A 276 -5.75 -7.26 -13.12
CA ARG A 276 -5.34 -7.90 -14.38
C ARG A 276 -6.28 -7.48 -15.50
N LEU A 277 -5.73 -6.97 -16.60
CA LEU A 277 -6.46 -6.69 -17.84
C LEU A 277 -6.29 -7.88 -18.79
N ILE A 278 -7.39 -8.42 -19.27
CA ILE A 278 -7.42 -9.49 -20.26
C ILE A 278 -7.93 -8.89 -21.56
N ILE A 279 -7.18 -9.07 -22.65
CA ILE A 279 -7.55 -8.69 -24.01
C ILE A 279 -7.50 -9.94 -24.87
N GLN A 280 -8.52 -10.16 -25.69
CA GLN A 280 -8.61 -11.27 -26.62
C GLN A 280 -8.94 -10.77 -28.02
N ILE A 281 -8.45 -11.48 -29.02
CA ILE A 281 -8.73 -11.25 -30.43
C ILE A 281 -9.54 -12.45 -30.93
N TRP A 282 -10.59 -12.17 -31.69
CA TRP A 282 -11.57 -13.14 -32.17
C TRP A 282 -11.86 -12.90 -33.66
N ASP A 283 -12.18 -13.98 -34.36
CA ASP A 283 -12.78 -13.96 -35.69
C ASP A 283 -14.31 -14.04 -35.55
N ASN A 284 -15.05 -13.22 -36.29
CA ASN A 284 -16.51 -13.15 -36.22
C ASN A 284 -17.15 -13.95 -37.36
N ASP A 285 -17.45 -15.21 -37.08
CA ASP A 285 -18.15 -16.11 -37.99
C ASP A 285 -19.65 -15.79 -38.11
N GLN A 286 -20.18 -15.77 -39.33
CA GLN A 286 -21.63 -15.55 -39.55
C GLN A 286 -22.50 -16.79 -39.29
N PHE A 287 -21.93 -17.99 -39.42
CA PHE A 287 -22.67 -19.26 -39.41
C PHE A 287 -22.12 -20.29 -38.40
N SER A 288 -21.05 -19.95 -37.69
CA SER A 288 -20.37 -20.75 -36.65
C SER A 288 -20.16 -19.91 -35.39
N PRO A 289 -19.80 -20.53 -34.24
CA PRO A 289 -19.28 -19.78 -33.11
C PRO A 289 -17.96 -19.10 -33.49
N ASP A 290 -17.80 -17.83 -33.09
CA ASP A 290 -16.58 -17.03 -33.26
C ASP A 290 -15.31 -17.80 -32.87
N ASP A 291 -14.31 -17.79 -33.76
CA ASP A 291 -13.02 -18.42 -33.51
C ASP A 291 -12.10 -17.55 -32.63
N PHE A 292 -11.54 -18.17 -31.58
CA PHE A 292 -10.57 -17.52 -30.70
C PHE A 292 -9.18 -17.51 -31.34
N LEU A 293 -8.65 -16.31 -31.59
CA LEU A 293 -7.35 -16.14 -32.28
C LEU A 293 -6.19 -15.95 -31.29
N GLY A 294 -6.43 -15.29 -30.16
CA GLY A 294 -5.37 -15.07 -29.18
C GLY A 294 -5.78 -14.27 -27.96
N GLN A 295 -4.90 -14.31 -26.94
CA GLN A 295 -5.11 -13.61 -25.67
C GLN A 295 -3.82 -12.94 -25.18
N LEU A 296 -3.97 -11.72 -24.67
CA LEU A 296 -2.97 -10.99 -23.91
C LEU A 296 -3.49 -10.75 -22.50
N GLU A 297 -2.64 -11.02 -21.51
CA GLU A 297 -2.94 -10.73 -20.13
C GLU A 297 -1.90 -9.82 -19.50
N LEU A 298 -2.35 -8.69 -18.96
CA LEU A 298 -1.51 -7.65 -18.37
C LEU A 298 -1.80 -7.50 -16.88
N THR A 299 -0.81 -7.82 -16.04
CA THR A 299 -0.86 -7.48 -14.61
C THR A 299 -0.50 -6.00 -14.45
N LEU A 300 -1.50 -5.14 -14.27
CA LEU A 300 -1.31 -3.68 -14.36
C LEU A 300 -0.35 -3.13 -13.29
N ASN A 301 -0.35 -3.72 -12.09
CA ASN A 301 0.57 -3.36 -11.00
C ASN A 301 2.06 -3.65 -11.29
N ARG A 302 2.35 -4.46 -12.32
CA ARG A 302 3.70 -4.90 -12.69
C ARG A 302 4.10 -4.43 -14.09
N MET A 303 3.34 -3.51 -14.67
CA MET A 303 3.66 -2.95 -15.97
C MET A 303 4.98 -2.16 -15.91
N PRO A 304 5.82 -2.25 -16.95
CA PRO A 304 7.04 -1.45 -17.02
C PRO A 304 6.69 0.04 -17.10
N LYS A 305 7.68 0.90 -16.78
CA LYS A 305 7.51 2.34 -16.95
C LYS A 305 7.12 2.66 -18.40
N PRO A 306 6.09 3.49 -18.62
CA PRO A 306 5.62 3.80 -19.96
C PRO A 306 6.72 4.48 -20.77
N ALA A 307 6.76 4.22 -22.08
CA ALA A 307 7.60 4.97 -22.99
C ALA A 307 7.10 6.43 -23.08
N LYS A 308 8.02 7.39 -23.20
CA LYS A 308 7.68 8.82 -23.37
C LYS A 308 7.00 9.14 -24.72
N SER A 309 6.98 8.18 -25.66
CA SER A 309 6.42 8.34 -27.00
C SER A 309 6.11 6.98 -27.62
N ALA A 310 5.09 6.89 -28.46
CA ALA A 310 4.70 5.64 -29.15
C ALA A 310 5.86 4.97 -29.90
N ARG A 311 6.72 5.74 -30.59
CA ARG A 311 7.91 5.22 -31.29
C ARG A 311 8.93 4.51 -30.39
N LYS A 312 8.95 4.84 -29.10
CA LYS A 312 9.83 4.22 -28.10
C LYS A 312 9.13 3.09 -27.34
N CYS A 313 7.84 2.88 -27.60
CA CYS A 313 7.05 1.79 -27.03
C CYS A 313 7.35 0.52 -27.83
N ASN A 314 8.03 -0.45 -27.23
CA ASN A 314 8.33 -1.71 -27.91
C ASN A 314 8.36 -2.88 -26.92
N LEU A 315 8.31 -4.08 -27.48
CA LEU A 315 8.28 -5.34 -26.72
C LEU A 315 9.52 -5.53 -25.81
N GLY A 316 10.65 -4.87 -26.09
CA GLY A 316 11.84 -4.90 -25.24
C GLY A 316 11.65 -4.27 -23.85
N GLN A 317 10.58 -3.51 -23.63
CA GLN A 317 10.23 -2.98 -22.32
C GLN A 317 9.54 -4.02 -21.42
N LEU A 318 9.05 -5.12 -21.99
CA LEU A 318 8.35 -6.15 -21.24
C LEU A 318 9.34 -7.02 -20.45
N PRO A 319 9.16 -7.20 -19.13
CA PRO A 319 10.14 -7.88 -18.27
C PRO A 319 10.49 -9.30 -18.73
N HIS A 320 9.53 -10.02 -19.32
CA HIS A 320 9.67 -11.41 -19.75
C HIS A 320 10.46 -11.58 -21.06
N LEU A 321 10.68 -10.51 -21.83
CA LEU A 321 11.51 -10.53 -23.04
C LEU A 321 12.96 -10.08 -22.78
N GLN A 322 13.22 -9.45 -21.63
CA GLN A 322 14.58 -9.09 -21.21
C GLN A 322 15.35 -10.30 -20.68
N SER A 323 14.68 -11.24 -19.99
CA SER A 323 15.31 -12.44 -19.45
C SER A 323 15.87 -13.39 -20.53
N LYS A 324 15.24 -13.46 -21.71
CA LYS A 324 15.71 -14.29 -22.82
C LYS A 324 17.00 -13.78 -23.48
N LYS A 325 17.28 -12.47 -23.39
CA LYS A 325 18.54 -11.88 -23.89
C LYS A 325 19.72 -12.13 -22.95
N ALA A 326 19.49 -12.19 -21.64
CA ALA A 326 20.57 -12.43 -20.67
C ALA A 326 21.03 -13.89 -20.59
N SER A 327 20.27 -14.83 -21.18
CA SER A 327 20.59 -16.25 -21.22
C SER A 327 21.16 -16.73 -22.57
N SER A 328 21.51 -15.80 -23.46
CA SER A 328 22.04 -16.09 -24.81
C SER A 328 23.39 -15.43 -25.11
N ASP A 329 24.06 -14.90 -24.08
CA ASP A 329 25.47 -14.44 -24.15
C ASP A 329 26.39 -15.40 -23.39
#